data_AF-A0A7Z9R269-F1
#
_entry.id   AF-A0A7Z9R269-F1
#
_cell.length_a   1.000
_cell.length_b   1.000
_cell.length_c   1.000
_cell.angle_alpha   90.00
_cell.angle_beta   90.00
_cell.angle_gamma   90.00
#
_symmetry.space_group_name_H-M   'P 1'
#
loop_
_entity.id
_entity.type
_entity.pdbx_description
1 polymer ?
#
loop_
_entity_poly.entity_id
_entity_poly.type
_entity_poly.pdbx_seq_one_letter_code
_entity_poly.pdbx_strand_id
1 'polypeptide(L)'
;MDQETVSLMVSQRLHFDIYGYVLLKNVLAPDEIERMKSALHRADKDPNLDADTQVYVRRNSDHYVLLGNLVEYDSALLEYAVHPKLVPLVEEVVGGKVRLEETEAIINSRDPDTDLQELEKRCYNPIGFHRGTQHGWGTYIEQNKFHCVFVKTLAYLTNVGPDDGGTAFIPGSHRLTWDRSEMIEAAMSDDSLVCQVEAEAGDILLFPESLIHSTTAIKSDRERTILIAGYTPTMFQPWPGNEVNPEFVKTLPDEMRALISGSESWIWQRKY
;
A
#
# COMPACT_ATOMS: atom_id res chain seq x y z
N MET A 1 -18.55 23.81 -12.69
CA MET A 1 -17.36 24.08 -11.88
C MET A 1 -16.41 22.98 -12.27
N ASP A 2 -15.44 23.27 -13.14
CA ASP A 2 -14.50 22.25 -13.63
C ASP A 2 -13.79 21.66 -12.41
N GLN A 3 -14.07 20.40 -12.10
CA GLN A 3 -13.27 19.64 -11.16
C GLN A 3 -11.91 19.46 -11.83
N GLU A 4 -10.91 20.18 -11.31
CA GLU A 4 -9.52 19.99 -11.70
C GLU A 4 -9.22 18.49 -11.62
N THR A 5 -8.88 17.89 -12.76
CA THR A 5 -8.72 16.44 -12.85
C THR A 5 -7.47 16.06 -12.08
N VAL A 6 -7.64 15.36 -10.94
CA VAL A 6 -6.52 14.86 -10.15
C VAL A 6 -5.79 13.77 -10.96
N SER A 7 -4.55 14.04 -11.34
CA SER A 7 -3.68 13.14 -12.12
C SER A 7 -2.24 13.25 -11.64
N LEU A 8 -1.43 12.24 -11.93
CA LEU A 8 0.01 12.31 -11.71
C LEU A 8 0.62 13.38 -12.62
N MET A 9 1.60 14.11 -12.10
CA MET A 9 2.47 14.94 -12.95
C MET A 9 3.17 14.03 -13.96
N VAL A 10 3.50 14.55 -15.14
CA VAL A 10 4.21 13.78 -16.19
C VAL A 10 5.51 13.17 -15.65
N SER A 11 6.25 13.91 -14.81
CA SER A 11 7.47 13.42 -14.15
C SER A 11 7.19 12.28 -13.16
N GLN A 12 6.11 12.36 -12.37
CA GLN A 12 5.69 11.30 -11.47
C GLN A 12 5.26 10.06 -12.25
N ARG A 13 4.50 10.24 -13.33
CA ARG A 13 4.09 9.12 -14.19
C ARG A 13 5.30 8.45 -14.84
N LEU A 14 6.26 9.22 -15.34
CA LEU A 14 7.50 8.68 -15.88
C LEU A 14 8.30 7.93 -14.81
N HIS A 15 8.39 8.47 -13.59
CA HIS A 15 9.05 7.81 -12.46
C HIS A 15 8.40 6.47 -12.12
N PHE A 16 7.07 6.41 -12.11
CA PHE A 16 6.32 5.17 -11.96
C PHE A 16 6.65 4.16 -13.07
N ASP A 17 6.60 4.58 -14.33
CA ASP A 17 6.84 3.68 -15.47
C ASP A 17 8.28 3.15 -15.53
N ILE A 18 9.26 3.92 -15.04
CA ILE A 18 10.68 3.51 -14.96
C ILE A 18 10.95 2.64 -13.73
N TYR A 19 10.60 3.12 -12.54
CA TYR A 19 11.05 2.56 -11.26
C TYR A 19 9.97 1.74 -10.54
N GLY A 20 8.71 1.90 -10.91
CA GLY A 20 7.58 1.17 -10.34
C GLY A 20 6.96 1.83 -9.11
N TYR A 21 7.31 3.05 -8.75
CA TYR A 21 6.69 3.71 -7.61
C TYR A 21 6.70 5.24 -7.73
N VAL A 22 5.87 5.89 -6.93
CA VAL A 22 5.89 7.34 -6.71
C VAL A 22 5.67 7.62 -5.24
N LEU A 23 6.51 8.46 -4.65
CA LEU A 23 6.26 9.04 -3.34
C LEU A 23 5.59 10.40 -3.52
N LEU A 24 4.32 10.48 -3.14
CA LEU A 24 3.50 11.68 -3.15
C LEU A 24 3.72 12.41 -1.82
N LYS A 25 4.26 13.63 -1.89
CA LYS A 25 4.63 14.41 -0.72
C LYS A 25 3.46 15.17 -0.13
N ASN A 26 3.35 15.20 1.20
CA ASN A 26 2.40 16.04 1.95
C ASN A 26 0.94 15.91 1.48
N VAL A 27 0.44 14.68 1.30
CA VAL A 27 -0.91 14.45 0.80
C VAL A 27 -1.95 14.60 1.91
N LEU A 28 -1.67 13.98 3.06
CA LEU A 28 -2.54 13.99 4.24
C LEU A 28 -2.23 15.19 5.12
N ALA A 29 -3.29 15.83 5.63
CA ALA A 29 -3.18 16.87 6.62
C ALA A 29 -2.84 16.30 8.02
N PRO A 30 -2.24 17.10 8.92
CA PRO A 30 -1.90 16.65 10.27
C PRO A 30 -3.08 16.07 11.07
N ASP A 31 -4.29 16.61 10.90
CA ASP A 31 -5.48 16.09 11.57
C ASP A 31 -5.94 14.73 11.01
N GLU A 32 -5.79 14.52 9.70
CA GLU A 32 -6.05 13.22 9.07
C GLU A 32 -5.11 12.15 9.63
N ILE A 33 -3.81 12.48 9.71
CA ILE A 33 -2.77 11.59 10.25
C ILE A 33 -3.11 11.18 11.69
N GLU A 34 -3.41 12.16 12.55
CA GLU A 34 -3.71 11.87 13.96
C GLU A 34 -5.00 11.06 14.14
N ARG A 35 -6.05 11.32 13.36
CA ARG A 35 -7.29 10.52 13.40
C ARG A 35 -7.06 9.08 12.98
N MET A 36 -6.35 8.87 11.86
CA MET A 36 -6.03 7.53 11.35
C MET A 36 -5.14 6.77 12.34
N LYS A 37 -4.07 7.39 12.83
CA LYS A 37 -3.16 6.77 13.80
C LYS A 37 -3.88 6.42 15.11
N SER A 38 -4.73 7.33 15.60
CA SER A 38 -5.53 7.07 16.81
C SER A 38 -6.50 5.91 16.63
N ALA A 39 -7.13 5.77 15.46
CA ALA A 39 -8.00 4.63 15.16
C ALA A 39 -7.22 3.31 15.17
N LEU A 40 -6.05 3.26 14.54
CA LEU A 40 -5.21 2.07 14.51
C LEU A 40 -4.72 1.64 15.89
N HIS A 41 -4.31 2.58 16.74
CA HIS A 41 -3.93 2.25 18.13
C HIS A 41 -5.11 1.84 19.01
N ARG A 42 -6.33 2.33 18.73
CA ARG A 42 -7.54 1.79 19.38
C ARG A 42 -7.77 0.35 18.96
N ALA A 43 -7.69 0.05 17.67
CA ALA A 43 -7.83 -1.29 17.15
C ALA A 43 -6.80 -2.26 17.76
N ASP A 44 -5.52 -1.90 17.74
CA ASP A 44 -4.46 -2.75 18.29
C ASP A 44 -4.65 -3.08 19.79
N LYS A 45 -5.21 -2.15 20.56
CA LYS A 45 -5.46 -2.31 22.00
C LYS A 45 -6.81 -2.92 22.34
N ASP A 46 -7.67 -3.17 21.35
CA ASP A 46 -9.00 -3.73 21.57
C ASP A 46 -8.91 -5.26 21.72
N PRO A 47 -9.20 -5.81 22.92
CA PRO A 47 -9.11 -7.24 23.15
C PRO A 47 -10.22 -8.05 22.47
N ASN A 48 -11.28 -7.41 21.98
CA ASN A 48 -12.43 -8.07 21.34
C ASN A 48 -12.53 -7.75 19.84
N LEU A 49 -11.48 -7.18 19.25
CA LEU A 49 -11.49 -6.68 17.87
C LEU A 49 -11.97 -7.73 16.86
N ASP A 50 -11.47 -8.96 16.96
CA ASP A 50 -11.76 -10.07 16.06
C ASP A 50 -13.14 -10.72 16.32
N ALA A 51 -13.68 -10.57 17.52
CA ALA A 51 -15.00 -11.07 17.88
C ALA A 51 -16.13 -10.13 17.42
N ASP A 52 -15.89 -8.83 17.50
CA ASP A 52 -16.91 -7.80 17.26
C ASP A 52 -16.87 -7.25 15.83
N THR A 53 -15.82 -7.53 15.07
CA THR A 53 -15.60 -6.95 13.73
C THR A 53 -15.08 -7.97 12.73
N GLN A 54 -14.97 -7.58 11.46
CA GLN A 54 -14.31 -8.38 10.42
C GLN A 54 -12.80 -8.13 10.32
N VAL A 55 -12.22 -7.37 11.25
CA VAL A 55 -10.79 -7.06 11.26
C VAL A 55 -10.01 -8.32 11.62
N TYR A 56 -9.06 -8.69 10.76
CA TYR A 56 -8.10 -9.74 11.07
C TYR A 56 -6.81 -9.16 11.65
N VAL A 57 -6.20 -9.89 12.57
CA VAL A 57 -4.96 -9.47 13.23
C VAL A 57 -3.88 -10.53 13.13
N ARG A 58 -2.66 -10.11 12.81
CA ARG A 58 -1.47 -10.97 12.83
C ARG A 58 -0.39 -10.34 13.71
N ARG A 59 -0.03 -11.04 14.79
CA ARG A 59 1.09 -10.68 15.67
C ARG A 59 2.20 -11.70 15.48
N ASN A 60 3.27 -11.28 14.83
CA ASN A 60 4.43 -12.13 14.58
C ASN A 60 5.47 -12.02 15.71
N SER A 61 5.43 -10.92 16.46
CA SER A 61 6.24 -10.67 17.67
C SER A 61 5.55 -9.59 18.52
N ASP A 62 6.09 -9.31 19.70
CA ASP A 62 5.64 -8.20 20.56
C ASP A 62 5.90 -6.82 19.93
N HIS A 63 6.68 -6.77 18.85
CA HIS A 63 7.12 -5.54 18.17
C HIS A 63 6.52 -5.40 16.76
N TYR A 64 5.56 -6.25 16.40
CA TYR A 64 4.92 -6.22 15.09
C TYR A 64 3.46 -6.65 15.17
N VAL A 65 2.56 -5.77 14.74
CA VAL A 65 1.16 -6.09 14.47
C VAL A 65 0.78 -5.66 13.06
N LEU A 66 0.09 -6.56 12.36
CA LEU A 66 -0.65 -6.26 11.14
C LEU A 66 -2.14 -6.38 11.43
N LEU A 67 -2.89 -5.35 11.05
CA LEU A 67 -4.35 -5.28 11.11
C LEU A 67 -4.87 -5.21 9.67
N GLY A 68 -5.96 -5.89 9.35
CA GLY A 68 -6.56 -5.79 8.01
C GLY A 68 -8.08 -5.85 8.00
N ASN A 69 -8.69 -5.52 6.87
CA ASN A 69 -10.13 -5.29 6.71
C ASN A 69 -10.68 -4.17 7.61
N LEU A 70 -10.15 -2.96 7.41
CA LEU A 70 -10.22 -1.84 8.36
C LEU A 70 -11.36 -0.85 8.11
N VAL A 71 -11.98 -0.87 6.95
CA VAL A 71 -12.90 0.21 6.51
C VAL A 71 -14.20 0.29 7.32
N GLU A 72 -14.62 -0.81 7.95
CA GLU A 72 -15.79 -0.84 8.83
C GLU A 72 -15.48 -0.40 10.26
N TYR A 73 -14.21 -0.49 10.66
CA TYR A 73 -13.81 -0.28 12.04
C TYR A 73 -13.93 1.19 12.46
N ASP A 74 -13.43 2.11 11.62
CA ASP A 74 -13.40 3.53 11.92
C ASP A 74 -13.50 4.38 10.66
N SER A 75 -14.24 5.48 10.72
CA SER A 75 -14.47 6.34 9.55
C SER A 75 -13.17 6.95 9.01
N ALA A 76 -12.16 7.19 9.85
CA ALA A 76 -10.87 7.71 9.39
C ALA A 76 -10.14 6.70 8.47
N LEU A 77 -10.35 5.40 8.67
CA LEU A 77 -9.74 4.35 7.86
C LEU A 77 -10.49 4.17 6.53
N LEU A 78 -11.82 4.31 6.54
CA LEU A 78 -12.62 4.40 5.33
C LEU A 78 -12.24 5.64 4.50
N GLU A 79 -12.12 6.81 5.14
CA GLU A 79 -11.75 8.08 4.49
C GLU A 79 -10.43 7.97 3.72
N TYR A 80 -9.45 7.24 4.27
CA TYR A 80 -8.20 6.95 3.55
C TYR A 80 -8.44 6.06 2.32
N ALA A 81 -9.17 4.97 2.48
CA ALA A 81 -9.45 4.02 1.40
C ALA A 81 -10.23 4.66 0.23
N VAL A 82 -11.00 5.73 0.48
CA VAL A 82 -11.76 6.47 -0.55
C VAL A 82 -11.21 7.87 -0.81
N HIS A 83 -9.95 8.15 -0.43
CA HIS A 83 -9.43 9.50 -0.40
C HIS A 83 -9.46 10.18 -1.79
N PRO A 84 -10.06 11.38 -1.92
CA PRO A 84 -10.38 11.99 -3.21
C PRO A 84 -9.14 12.43 -4.01
N LYS A 85 -7.99 12.62 -3.35
CA LYS A 85 -6.72 12.89 -4.05
C LYS A 85 -5.97 11.63 -4.47
N LEU A 86 -6.34 10.44 -3.97
CA LEU A 86 -5.59 9.20 -4.19
C LEU A 86 -6.26 8.29 -5.20
N VAL A 87 -7.57 8.03 -5.03
CA VAL A 87 -8.32 7.14 -5.92
C VAL A 87 -8.17 7.54 -7.40
N PRO A 88 -8.23 8.85 -7.79
CA PRO A 88 -8.02 9.21 -9.18
C PRO A 88 -6.63 8.86 -9.73
N LEU A 89 -5.58 8.92 -8.90
CA LEU A 89 -4.21 8.56 -9.28
C LEU A 89 -4.07 7.05 -9.44
N VAL A 90 -4.69 6.28 -8.55
CA VAL A 90 -4.77 4.82 -8.65
C VAL A 90 -5.48 4.43 -9.95
N GLU A 91 -6.65 5.00 -10.23
CA GLU A 91 -7.38 4.74 -11.48
C GLU A 91 -6.56 5.09 -12.74
N GLU A 92 -5.70 6.11 -12.69
CA GLU A 92 -4.81 6.48 -13.81
C GLU A 92 -3.71 5.44 -14.04
N VAL A 93 -3.13 4.89 -12.97
CA VAL A 93 -2.12 3.83 -13.05
C VAL A 93 -2.76 2.51 -13.46
N VAL A 94 -3.91 2.17 -12.87
CA VAL A 94 -4.65 0.95 -13.21
C VAL A 94 -5.24 1.04 -14.62
N GLY A 95 -5.57 2.23 -15.11
CA GLY A 95 -6.11 2.52 -16.45
C GLY A 95 -7.65 2.49 -16.54
N GLY A 96 -8.34 2.57 -15.41
CA GLY A 96 -9.80 2.51 -15.35
C GLY A 96 -10.33 2.60 -13.93
N LYS A 97 -11.65 2.52 -13.78
CA LYS A 97 -12.33 2.51 -12.47
C LYS A 97 -11.87 1.35 -11.61
N VAL A 98 -11.68 1.59 -10.32
CA VAL A 98 -11.15 0.58 -9.39
C VAL A 98 -12.13 0.28 -8.28
N ARG A 99 -11.88 -0.83 -7.60
CA ARG A 99 -12.50 -1.22 -6.35
C ARG A 99 -11.42 -1.58 -5.32
N LEU A 100 -11.77 -1.51 -4.05
CA LEU A 100 -10.91 -1.73 -2.90
C LEU A 100 -10.59 -3.21 -2.73
N GLU A 101 -9.40 -3.64 -3.08
CA GLU A 101 -8.97 -5.03 -2.95
C GLU A 101 -8.78 -5.45 -1.49
N GLU A 102 -8.10 -4.60 -0.73
CA GLU A 102 -7.72 -4.86 0.66
C GLU A 102 -7.42 -3.55 1.40
N THR A 103 -7.50 -3.61 2.72
CA THR A 103 -6.93 -2.58 3.61
C THR A 103 -6.13 -3.26 4.69
N GLU A 104 -4.93 -2.72 4.93
CA GLU A 104 -4.03 -3.22 5.97
C GLU A 104 -3.38 -2.06 6.70
N ALA A 105 -2.92 -2.29 7.92
CA ALA A 105 -2.06 -1.38 8.64
C ALA A 105 -0.98 -2.18 9.35
N ILE A 106 0.20 -1.58 9.46
CA ILE A 106 1.32 -2.15 10.21
C ILE A 106 1.72 -1.13 11.27
N ILE A 107 1.75 -1.58 12.52
CA ILE A 107 2.39 -0.89 13.63
C ILE A 107 3.54 -1.78 14.08
N ASN A 108 4.76 -1.26 14.01
CA ASN A 108 5.92 -2.02 14.41
C ASN A 108 7.05 -1.14 14.98
N SER A 109 7.87 -1.74 15.82
CA SER A 109 9.08 -1.15 16.38
C SER A 109 10.25 -2.10 16.18
N ARG A 110 11.47 -1.64 16.48
CA ARG A 110 12.62 -2.54 16.59
C ARG A 110 12.41 -3.52 17.74
N ASP A 111 12.78 -4.78 17.52
CA ASP A 111 12.95 -5.76 18.59
C ASP A 111 14.22 -5.41 19.39
N PRO A 112 14.17 -5.20 20.72
CA PRO A 112 15.32 -4.88 21.54
C PRO A 112 16.50 -5.86 21.41
N ASP A 113 16.21 -7.12 21.08
CA ASP A 113 17.22 -8.18 20.92
C ASP A 113 17.81 -8.22 19.49
N THR A 114 17.40 -7.30 18.61
CA THR A 114 17.96 -7.16 17.25
C THR A 114 19.46 -6.88 17.31
N ASP A 115 20.24 -7.73 16.63
CA ASP A 115 21.67 -7.48 16.44
C ASP A 115 21.90 -6.36 15.42
N LEU A 116 22.10 -5.13 15.93
CA LEU A 116 22.36 -3.96 15.11
C LEU A 116 23.66 -4.07 14.30
N GLN A 117 24.68 -4.76 14.82
CA GLN A 117 25.96 -4.89 14.11
C GLN A 117 25.81 -5.75 12.86
N GLU A 118 24.92 -6.74 12.88
CA GLU A 118 24.57 -7.52 11.70
C GLU A 118 23.82 -6.67 10.67
N LEU A 119 22.88 -5.82 11.10
CA LEU A 119 22.13 -4.93 10.20
C LEU A 119 23.00 -3.84 9.55
N GLU A 120 24.06 -3.40 10.23
CA GLU A 120 25.02 -2.41 9.72
C GLU A 120 25.90 -2.93 8.57
N LYS A 121 25.94 -4.25 8.34
CA LYS A 121 26.71 -4.86 7.23
C LYS A 121 26.13 -4.53 5.85
N ARG A 122 24.90 -4.01 5.80
CA ARG A 122 24.18 -3.68 4.57
C ARG A 122 23.58 -2.29 4.65
N CYS A 123 23.44 -1.65 3.50
CA CYS A 123 22.74 -0.37 3.41
C CYS A 123 21.26 -0.51 3.76
N TYR A 124 20.63 -1.58 3.28
CA TYR A 124 19.20 -1.86 3.47
C TYR A 124 18.98 -3.28 3.95
N ASN A 125 18.00 -3.47 4.84
CA ASN A 125 17.73 -4.75 5.49
C ASN A 125 16.29 -5.22 5.23
N PRO A 126 15.92 -5.54 3.97
CA PRO A 126 14.59 -6.05 3.64
C PRO A 126 14.37 -7.43 4.28
N ILE A 127 13.24 -7.60 4.98
CA ILE A 127 12.96 -8.81 5.79
C ILE A 127 11.99 -9.80 5.11
N GLY A 128 11.66 -9.57 3.84
CA GLY A 128 10.80 -10.47 3.08
C GLY A 128 10.38 -9.84 1.76
N PHE A 129 11.23 -9.93 0.74
CA PHE A 129 10.86 -9.47 -0.60
C PHE A 129 9.76 -10.33 -1.19
N HIS A 130 8.72 -9.67 -1.70
CA HIS A 130 7.57 -10.33 -2.32
C HIS A 130 6.91 -9.42 -3.37
N ARG A 131 5.91 -9.96 -4.08
CA ARG A 131 5.04 -9.27 -5.02
C ARG A 131 3.70 -10.01 -5.08
N GLY A 132 2.58 -9.30 -5.17
CA GLY A 132 1.24 -9.86 -5.28
C GLY A 132 0.84 -10.26 -6.72
N THR A 133 1.53 -9.73 -7.73
CA THR A 133 1.32 -10.14 -9.13
C THR A 133 2.61 -10.12 -9.94
N GLN A 134 2.55 -10.52 -11.22
CA GLN A 134 3.71 -10.61 -12.10
C GLN A 134 3.44 -9.91 -13.43
N HIS A 135 4.51 -9.35 -14.03
CA HIS A 135 4.47 -8.81 -15.38
C HIS A 135 3.88 -9.82 -16.39
N GLY A 136 3.00 -9.34 -17.26
CA GLY A 136 2.27 -10.15 -18.24
C GLY A 136 0.93 -10.70 -17.75
N TRP A 137 0.76 -10.94 -16.45
CA TRP A 137 -0.53 -11.37 -15.87
C TRP A 137 -1.26 -10.21 -15.19
N GLY A 138 -0.55 -9.45 -14.36
CA GLY A 138 -1.09 -8.33 -13.61
C GLY A 138 -0.82 -6.97 -14.23
N THR A 139 -0.32 -6.93 -15.46
CA THR A 139 0.18 -5.69 -16.07
C THR A 139 -0.09 -5.71 -17.56
N TYR A 140 -0.27 -4.53 -18.16
CA TYR A 140 -0.43 -4.40 -19.61
C TYR A 140 0.08 -3.03 -20.07
N ILE A 141 0.20 -2.87 -21.39
CA ILE A 141 0.57 -1.60 -22.02
C ILE A 141 -0.60 -1.15 -22.87
N GLU A 142 -1.06 0.07 -22.67
CA GLU A 142 -2.09 0.69 -23.49
C GLU A 142 -1.83 2.19 -23.58
N GLN A 143 -2.16 2.79 -24.72
CA GLN A 143 -1.88 4.21 -25.01
C GLN A 143 -0.43 4.64 -24.70
N ASN A 144 0.54 3.78 -25.00
CA ASN A 144 1.97 4.00 -24.74
C ASN A 144 2.34 4.18 -23.27
N LYS A 145 1.48 3.77 -22.33
CA LYS A 145 1.73 3.81 -20.89
C LYS A 145 1.69 2.41 -20.30
N PHE A 146 2.49 2.20 -19.25
CA PHE A 146 2.47 0.97 -18.48
C PHE A 146 1.35 1.01 -17.43
N HIS A 147 0.60 -0.08 -17.29
CA HIS A 147 -0.51 -0.20 -16.35
C HIS A 147 -0.44 -1.49 -15.54
N CYS A 148 -0.99 -1.47 -14.33
CA CYS A 148 -1.06 -2.62 -13.41
C CYS A 148 -2.47 -2.80 -12.88
N VAL A 149 -2.95 -4.04 -12.81
CA VAL A 149 -4.32 -4.34 -12.33
C VAL A 149 -4.39 -4.43 -10.81
N PHE A 150 -3.28 -4.35 -10.09
CA PHE A 150 -3.28 -4.31 -8.63
C PHE A 150 -2.26 -3.27 -8.15
N VAL A 151 -2.77 -2.21 -7.53
CA VAL A 151 -1.99 -1.03 -7.11
C VAL A 151 -2.31 -0.71 -5.66
N LYS A 152 -1.28 -0.35 -4.90
CA LYS A 152 -1.41 0.05 -3.50
C LYS A 152 -1.05 1.51 -3.29
N THR A 153 -1.75 2.09 -2.33
CA THR A 153 -1.35 3.32 -1.65
C THR A 153 -0.95 2.96 -0.22
N LEU A 154 0.21 3.44 0.23
CA LEU A 154 0.73 3.25 1.57
C LEU A 154 1.01 4.62 2.19
N ALA A 155 0.23 5.00 3.19
CA ALA A 155 0.43 6.21 3.97
C ALA A 155 1.46 5.97 5.06
N TYR A 156 2.43 6.86 5.16
CA TYR A 156 3.30 6.97 6.32
C TYR A 156 2.60 7.84 7.36
N LEU A 157 2.21 7.27 8.50
CA LEU A 157 1.56 7.99 9.61
C LEU A 157 2.57 8.45 10.68
N THR A 158 3.83 8.11 10.46
CA THR A 158 5.00 8.46 11.27
C THR A 158 6.14 8.83 10.32
N ASN A 159 7.10 9.63 10.80
CA ASN A 159 8.31 9.93 10.01
C ASN A 159 9.16 8.66 9.88
N VAL A 160 9.59 8.36 8.67
CA VAL A 160 10.42 7.20 8.33
C VAL A 160 11.69 7.69 7.66
N GLY A 161 12.79 7.64 8.39
CA GLY A 161 14.14 7.85 7.88
C GLY A 161 14.83 6.52 7.51
N PRO A 162 16.15 6.55 7.30
CA PRO A 162 16.91 5.39 6.82
C PRO A 162 16.90 4.21 7.79
N ASP A 163 16.71 4.48 9.09
CA ASP A 163 16.78 3.48 10.16
C ASP A 163 15.40 3.04 10.68
N ASP A 164 14.31 3.57 10.12
CA ASP A 164 12.94 3.35 10.65
C ASP A 164 12.15 2.32 9.85
N GLY A 165 12.85 1.48 9.08
CA GLY A 165 12.23 0.38 8.38
C GLY A 165 11.35 0.81 7.19
N GLY A 166 11.80 1.74 6.34
CA GLY A 166 11.03 2.15 5.17
C GLY A 166 10.70 1.00 4.21
N THR A 167 9.69 1.18 3.36
CA THR A 167 9.38 0.21 2.32
C THR A 167 10.54 0.18 1.32
N ALA A 168 11.11 -0.99 1.09
CA ALA A 168 12.16 -1.21 0.11
C ALA A 168 11.64 -1.89 -1.15
N PHE A 169 12.33 -1.63 -2.25
CA PHE A 169 12.00 -2.10 -3.59
C PHE A 169 13.22 -2.63 -4.31
N ILE A 170 12.98 -3.49 -5.31
CA ILE A 170 13.89 -3.70 -6.44
C ILE A 170 13.34 -2.84 -7.60
N PRO A 171 13.85 -1.62 -7.82
CA PRO A 171 13.26 -0.70 -8.80
C PRO A 171 13.25 -1.28 -10.21
N GLY A 172 12.13 -1.10 -10.93
CA GLY A 172 11.98 -1.61 -12.30
C GLY A 172 11.53 -3.08 -12.40
N SER A 173 11.56 -3.84 -11.30
CA SER A 173 11.18 -5.27 -11.30
C SER A 173 9.72 -5.53 -11.68
N HIS A 174 8.85 -4.51 -11.60
CA HIS A 174 7.44 -4.56 -12.00
C HIS A 174 7.22 -4.85 -13.49
N ARG A 175 8.26 -4.69 -14.31
CA ARG A 175 8.25 -4.90 -15.76
C ARG A 175 9.06 -6.12 -16.21
N LEU A 176 9.75 -6.78 -15.28
CA LEU A 176 10.65 -7.88 -15.59
C LEU A 176 9.92 -9.22 -15.55
N THR A 177 10.32 -10.13 -16.44
CA THR A 177 9.82 -11.50 -16.53
C THR A 177 10.75 -12.53 -15.89
N TRP A 178 11.80 -12.08 -15.21
CA TRP A 178 12.77 -12.96 -14.53
C TRP A 178 12.08 -13.78 -13.41
N ASP A 179 12.71 -14.88 -13.01
CA ASP A 179 12.29 -15.57 -11.80
C ASP A 179 12.38 -14.63 -10.60
N ARG A 180 11.40 -14.72 -9.70
CA ARG A 180 11.31 -13.84 -8.54
C ARG A 180 12.49 -14.08 -7.59
N SER A 181 12.85 -15.33 -7.35
CA SER A 181 13.91 -15.68 -6.40
C SER A 181 15.28 -15.27 -6.95
N GLU A 182 15.49 -15.42 -8.26
CA GLU A 182 16.71 -14.97 -8.93
C GLU A 182 16.92 -13.44 -8.82
N MET A 183 15.87 -12.65 -9.07
CA MET A 183 15.94 -11.18 -8.87
C MET A 183 16.23 -10.80 -7.43
N ILE A 184 15.60 -11.49 -6.47
CA ILE A 184 15.84 -11.25 -5.03
C ILE A 184 17.27 -11.61 -4.68
N GLU A 185 17.79 -12.75 -5.10
CA GLU A 185 19.18 -13.15 -4.85
C GLU A 185 20.16 -12.12 -5.41
N ALA A 186 19.96 -11.67 -6.65
CA ALA A 186 20.79 -10.64 -7.26
C ALA A 186 20.74 -9.32 -6.46
N ALA A 187 19.55 -8.85 -6.10
CA ALA A 187 19.38 -7.63 -5.32
C ALA A 187 19.94 -7.75 -3.89
N MET A 188 19.93 -8.95 -3.30
CA MET A 188 20.51 -9.20 -1.99
C MET A 188 22.05 -9.32 -2.03
N SER A 189 22.62 -9.53 -3.21
CA SER A 189 24.07 -9.57 -3.44
C SER A 189 24.69 -8.19 -3.74
N ASP A 190 23.87 -7.21 -4.13
CA ASP A 190 24.29 -5.85 -4.48
C ASP A 190 23.25 -4.82 -4.00
N ASP A 191 23.59 -4.12 -2.92
CA ASP A 191 22.71 -3.12 -2.29
C ASP A 191 22.34 -1.96 -3.23
N SER A 192 23.09 -1.72 -4.33
CA SER A 192 22.75 -0.70 -5.32
C SER A 192 21.48 -1.02 -6.12
N LEU A 193 21.04 -2.28 -6.10
CA LEU A 193 19.80 -2.75 -6.73
C LEU A 193 18.57 -2.60 -5.83
N VAL A 194 18.77 -2.21 -4.56
CA VAL A 194 17.71 -2.01 -3.59
C VAL A 194 17.56 -0.52 -3.31
N CYS A 195 16.31 -0.07 -3.19
CA CYS A 195 16.00 1.29 -2.78
C CYS A 195 15.02 1.24 -1.61
N GLN A 196 15.30 1.98 -0.54
CA GLN A 196 14.38 2.18 0.58
C GLN A 196 13.78 3.58 0.54
N VAL A 197 12.49 3.67 0.80
CA VAL A 197 11.79 4.95 0.89
C VAL A 197 12.04 5.61 2.24
N GLU A 198 12.40 6.89 2.19
CA GLU A 198 12.32 7.83 3.31
C GLU A 198 11.11 8.76 3.10
N ALA A 199 10.33 8.96 4.15
CA ALA A 199 9.04 9.64 4.09
C ALA A 199 8.76 10.44 5.36
N GLU A 200 8.07 11.57 5.18
CA GLU A 200 7.49 12.30 6.30
C GLU A 200 6.07 11.80 6.57
N ALA A 201 5.58 12.00 7.80
CA ALA A 201 4.20 11.68 8.11
C ALA A 201 3.25 12.48 7.19
N GLY A 202 2.36 11.77 6.52
CA GLY A 202 1.42 12.31 5.52
C GLY A 202 1.86 12.13 4.06
N ASP A 203 3.08 11.64 3.83
CA ASP A 203 3.49 11.16 2.52
C ASP A 203 2.79 9.84 2.17
N ILE A 204 2.50 9.65 0.88
CA ILE A 204 1.85 8.45 0.34
C ILE A 204 2.73 7.81 -0.72
N LEU A 205 3.03 6.53 -0.54
CA LEU A 205 3.70 5.71 -1.53
C LEU A 205 2.67 5.01 -2.42
N LEU A 206 2.75 5.26 -3.73
CA LEU A 206 1.92 4.63 -4.77
C LEU A 206 2.79 3.65 -5.57
N PHE A 207 2.45 2.37 -5.57
CA PHE A 207 3.22 1.33 -6.26
C PHE A 207 2.32 0.16 -6.71
N PRO A 208 2.68 -0.60 -7.76
CA PRO A 208 1.95 -1.76 -8.18
C PRO A 208 2.44 -3.02 -7.44
N GLU A 209 1.53 -3.97 -7.26
CA GLU A 209 1.85 -5.28 -6.68
C GLU A 209 2.69 -6.18 -7.59
N SER A 210 3.04 -5.74 -8.81
CA SER A 210 4.05 -6.39 -9.64
C SER A 210 5.48 -6.01 -9.24
N LEU A 211 5.68 -4.91 -8.53
CA LEU A 211 6.98 -4.47 -8.04
C LEU A 211 7.41 -5.36 -6.86
N ILE A 212 8.63 -5.90 -6.94
CA ILE A 212 9.20 -6.63 -5.81
C ILE A 212 9.50 -5.64 -4.70
N HIS A 213 8.88 -5.84 -3.55
CA HIS A 213 8.93 -4.93 -2.42
C HIS A 213 9.02 -5.68 -1.08
N SER A 214 9.44 -4.96 -0.05
CA SER A 214 9.58 -5.50 1.30
C SER A 214 9.46 -4.41 2.35
N THR A 215 9.05 -4.78 3.55
CA THR A 215 9.39 -4.01 4.74
C THR A 215 10.88 -4.16 5.03
N THR A 216 11.55 -3.12 5.53
CA THR A 216 12.92 -3.23 6.05
C THR A 216 12.95 -3.28 7.58
N ALA A 217 13.99 -3.89 8.12
CA ALA A 217 14.23 -3.95 9.56
C ALA A 217 14.39 -2.54 10.14
N ILE A 218 13.78 -2.32 11.31
CA ILE A 218 13.92 -1.06 12.06
C ILE A 218 15.20 -1.16 12.90
N LYS A 219 16.08 -0.18 12.76
CA LYS A 219 17.31 0.00 13.54
C LYS A 219 17.17 1.07 14.64
N SER A 220 16.24 2.01 14.47
CA SER A 220 15.97 3.05 15.45
C SER A 220 15.12 2.55 16.64
N ASP A 221 14.87 3.42 17.61
CA ASP A 221 13.94 3.19 18.72
C ASP A 221 12.54 3.77 18.46
N ARG A 222 12.24 4.16 17.21
CA ARG A 222 10.96 4.75 16.85
C ARG A 222 9.97 3.67 16.42
N GLU A 223 8.71 3.90 16.76
CA GLU A 223 7.61 3.15 16.15
C GLU A 223 7.38 3.64 14.73
N ARG A 224 7.09 2.70 13.84
CA ARG A 224 6.60 2.95 12.49
C ARG A 224 5.14 2.53 12.40
N THR A 225 4.29 3.47 12.00
CA THR A 225 2.88 3.22 11.67
C THR A 225 2.62 3.55 10.21
N ILE A 226 2.07 2.58 9.48
CA ILE A 226 1.65 2.75 8.08
C ILE A 226 0.24 2.21 7.86
N LEU A 227 -0.49 2.83 6.92
CA LEU A 227 -1.83 2.44 6.50
C LEU A 227 -1.85 2.19 4.99
N ILE A 228 -2.45 1.08 4.57
CA ILE A 228 -2.37 0.54 3.22
C ILE A 228 -3.79 0.35 2.69
N ALA A 229 -4.01 0.78 1.45
CA ALA A 229 -5.20 0.45 0.68
C ALA A 229 -4.76 -0.08 -0.69
N GLY A 230 -5.22 -1.28 -1.02
CA GLY A 230 -5.00 -1.94 -2.29
C GLY A 230 -6.22 -1.82 -3.19
N TYR A 231 -6.00 -1.72 -4.49
CA TYR A 231 -7.07 -1.52 -5.47
C TYR A 231 -6.87 -2.36 -6.72
N THR A 232 -7.99 -2.90 -7.22
CA THR A 232 -8.07 -3.71 -8.44
C THR A 232 -9.20 -3.19 -9.34
N PRO A 233 -9.24 -3.56 -10.63
CA PRO A 233 -10.40 -3.29 -11.49
C PRO A 233 -11.72 -3.78 -10.87
N THR A 234 -12.82 -3.09 -11.17
CA THR A 234 -14.12 -3.37 -10.50
C THR A 234 -14.64 -4.79 -10.66
N MET A 235 -14.24 -5.51 -11.71
CA MET A 235 -14.66 -6.90 -11.97
C MET A 235 -13.85 -7.96 -11.21
N PHE A 236 -12.83 -7.56 -10.44
CA PHE A 236 -12.03 -8.49 -9.64
C PHE A 236 -12.72 -8.74 -8.29
N GLN A 237 -12.45 -9.91 -7.72
CA GLN A 237 -12.87 -10.24 -6.35
C GLN A 237 -11.76 -9.83 -5.38
N PRO A 238 -12.10 -9.37 -4.15
CA PRO A 238 -11.10 -9.17 -3.11
C PRO A 238 -10.36 -10.47 -2.81
N TRP A 239 -9.17 -10.34 -2.21
CA TRP A 239 -8.55 -11.45 -1.51
C TRP A 239 -9.49 -12.04 -0.45
N PRO A 240 -9.55 -13.37 -0.30
CA PRO A 240 -10.38 -14.00 0.73
C PRO A 240 -10.05 -13.44 2.12
N GLY A 241 -11.08 -13.01 2.85
CA GLY A 241 -10.95 -12.35 4.15
C GLY A 241 -10.91 -10.81 4.10
N ASN A 242 -10.91 -10.21 2.90
CA ASN A 242 -11.03 -8.76 2.69
C ASN A 242 -12.41 -8.37 2.13
N GLU A 243 -13.38 -9.27 2.14
CA GLU A 243 -14.77 -8.94 1.83
C GLU A 243 -15.30 -7.95 2.87
N VAL A 244 -15.84 -6.83 2.39
CA VAL A 244 -16.55 -5.85 3.22
C VAL A 244 -18.00 -6.32 3.39
N ASN A 245 -18.52 -6.22 4.60
CA ASN A 245 -19.88 -6.58 4.96
C ASN A 245 -20.91 -5.88 4.04
N PRO A 246 -21.75 -6.65 3.32
CA PRO A 246 -22.76 -6.08 2.43
C PRO A 246 -23.75 -5.12 3.11
N GLU A 247 -24.05 -5.32 4.40
CA GLU A 247 -24.93 -4.40 5.14
C GLU A 247 -24.25 -3.06 5.42
N PHE A 248 -22.94 -3.07 5.70
CA PHE A 248 -22.18 -1.83 5.81
C PHE A 248 -22.13 -1.08 4.48
N VAL A 249 -21.88 -1.77 3.37
CA VAL A 249 -21.83 -1.17 2.02
C VAL A 249 -23.15 -0.44 1.68
N LYS A 250 -24.31 -0.99 2.10
CA LYS A 250 -25.60 -0.32 1.90
C LYS A 250 -25.73 1.01 2.65
N THR A 251 -24.99 1.20 3.74
CA THR A 251 -24.99 2.48 4.48
C THR A 251 -24.18 3.56 3.77
N LEU A 252 -23.27 3.19 2.85
CA LEU A 252 -22.41 4.12 2.15
C LEU A 252 -23.14 4.88 1.04
N PRO A 253 -22.70 6.11 0.69
CA PRO A 253 -23.14 6.83 -0.50
C PRO A 253 -22.96 6.00 -1.78
N ASP A 254 -23.88 6.15 -2.74
CA ASP A 254 -23.89 5.35 -3.98
C ASP A 254 -22.56 5.39 -4.75
N GLU A 255 -21.91 6.55 -4.78
CA GLU A 255 -20.61 6.76 -5.42
C GLU A 255 -19.46 5.98 -4.78
N MET A 256 -19.56 5.65 -3.48
CA MET A 256 -18.55 4.87 -2.75
C MET A 256 -18.80 3.37 -2.85
N ARG A 257 -20.05 2.93 -3.07
CA ARG A 257 -20.40 1.51 -3.08
C ARG A 257 -19.59 0.73 -4.12
N ALA A 258 -19.52 1.23 -5.35
CA ALA A 258 -18.76 0.57 -6.42
C ALA A 258 -17.25 0.51 -6.12
N LEU A 259 -16.70 1.55 -5.48
CA LEU A 259 -15.31 1.56 -5.04
C LEU A 259 -15.10 0.56 -3.90
N ILE A 260 -16.02 0.43 -2.95
CA ILE A 260 -15.84 -0.46 -1.80
C ILE A 260 -16.13 -1.92 -2.14
N SER A 261 -17.19 -2.24 -2.89
CA SER A 261 -17.62 -3.63 -3.13
C SER A 261 -17.37 -4.15 -4.56
N GLY A 262 -16.89 -3.31 -5.48
CA GLY A 262 -16.72 -3.69 -6.89
C GLY A 262 -18.02 -3.75 -7.68
N SER A 263 -17.96 -4.36 -8.88
CA SER A 263 -19.10 -4.59 -9.75
C SER A 263 -19.01 -5.96 -10.44
N GLU A 264 -20.16 -6.58 -10.72
CA GLU A 264 -20.21 -7.91 -11.37
C GLU A 264 -20.06 -7.85 -12.91
N SER A 265 -19.60 -6.71 -13.48
CA SER A 265 -19.64 -6.46 -14.93
C SER A 265 -18.27 -6.51 -15.58
N TRP A 266 -18.17 -7.24 -16.69
CA TRP A 266 -17.03 -7.22 -17.62
C TRP A 266 -16.85 -5.87 -18.34
N ILE A 267 -17.82 -4.96 -18.26
CA ILE A 267 -17.74 -3.63 -18.86
C ILE A 267 -16.92 -2.72 -17.94
N TRP A 268 -15.61 -2.93 -17.96
CA TRP A 268 -14.70 -2.11 -17.17
C TRP A 268 -14.55 -0.71 -17.79
N GLN A 269 -14.94 0.32 -17.04
CA GLN A 269 -14.84 1.70 -17.46
C GLN A 269 -13.38 2.17 -17.45
N ARG A 270 -12.79 2.29 -18.65
CA ARG A 270 -11.42 2.73 -18.87
C ARG A 270 -11.28 4.22 -18.60
N LYS A 271 -10.10 4.64 -18.14
CA LYS A 271 -9.79 6.03 -17.77
C LYS A 271 -8.69 6.56 -18.67
N TYR A 272 -9.08 6.93 -19.89
CA TYR A 272 -8.26 7.62 -20.88
C TYR A 272 -9.10 8.17 -22.03
#